data_AF-A0A7C4N9W4-F1
#
_entry.id   AF-A0A7C4N9W4-F1
#
_cell.length_a   1.000
_cell.length_b   1.000
_cell.length_c   1.000
_cell.angle_alpha   90.00
_cell.angle_beta   90.00
_cell.angle_gamma   90.00
#
_symmetry.space_group_name_H-M   'P 1'
#
loop_
_entity.id
_entity.type
_entity.pdbx_description
1 polymer ?
#
loop_
_entity_poly.entity_id
_entity_poly.type
_entity_poly.pdbx_seq_one_letter_code
_entity_poly.pdbx_strand_id
1 'polypeptide(L)'
;MIESALDRVLRRDRAVVAAALVLIAAAAWAYTVWLADSMRMGGMDMTGYRMIPGLDLMLPATEPWGLGEFCFVFIMWALMMIGMMTPSVSPMILLYARVGRQAMAQDKPFAPTVWFAGGYLLAWGAFSIFATVAQWGLERAALLTPLMESASRIVGGAVLIAAGLYQWSPLKDACLNRCRTPLDFLLAEWREGLHGAVAMGMRHGVFCLGCCGLLMAILFVAGVMNLFWVA
;
A
#
# COMPACT_ATOMS: atom_id res chain seq x y z
N MET A 1 27.54 -23.39 -23.19
CA MET A 1 26.50 -24.27 -22.60
C MET A 1 26.06 -23.79 -21.21
N ILE A 2 26.99 -23.41 -20.32
CA ILE A 2 26.73 -22.84 -18.98
C ILE A 2 25.88 -21.55 -19.05
N GLU A 3 26.17 -20.65 -20.00
CA GLU A 3 25.41 -19.41 -20.24
C GLU A 3 23.91 -19.67 -20.50
N SER A 4 23.58 -20.72 -21.26
CA SER A 4 22.19 -21.09 -21.58
C SER A 4 21.42 -21.74 -20.42
N ALA A 5 22.13 -22.33 -19.46
CA ALA A 5 21.56 -22.93 -18.27
C ALA A 5 21.31 -21.84 -17.22
N LEU A 6 22.27 -20.93 -17.04
CA LEU A 6 22.15 -19.75 -16.19
C LEU A 6 20.98 -18.86 -16.64
N ASP A 7 20.88 -18.55 -17.93
CA ASP A 7 19.77 -17.73 -18.46
C ASP A 7 18.40 -18.38 -18.25
N ARG A 8 18.30 -19.71 -18.35
CA ARG A 8 17.05 -20.45 -18.10
C ARG A 8 16.64 -20.40 -16.63
N VAL A 9 17.59 -20.60 -15.71
CA VAL A 9 17.33 -20.50 -14.27
C VAL A 9 16.93 -19.07 -13.90
N LEU A 10 17.66 -18.06 -14.40
CA LEU A 10 17.35 -16.65 -14.17
C LEU A 10 15.96 -16.24 -14.71
N ARG A 11 15.55 -16.77 -15.87
CA ARG A 11 14.21 -16.54 -16.43
C ARG A 11 13.11 -17.22 -15.61
N ARG A 12 13.34 -18.47 -15.17
CA ARG A 12 12.37 -19.23 -14.36
C ARG A 12 12.12 -18.55 -13.02
N ASP A 13 13.16 -18.13 -12.32
CA ASP A 13 13.02 -17.47 -11.02
C ASP A 13 12.42 -16.07 -11.13
N ARG A 14 12.75 -15.34 -12.20
CA ARG A 14 12.07 -14.07 -12.50
C ARG A 14 10.58 -14.28 -12.72
N ALA A 15 10.20 -15.35 -13.42
CA ALA A 15 8.81 -15.72 -13.61
C ALA A 15 8.14 -16.12 -12.29
N VAL A 16 8.83 -16.83 -11.38
CA VAL A 16 8.31 -17.17 -10.05
C VAL A 16 8.06 -15.93 -9.21
N VAL A 17 9.02 -15.01 -9.12
CA VAL A 17 8.87 -13.76 -8.35
C VAL A 17 7.76 -12.89 -8.97
N ALA A 18 7.73 -12.76 -10.30
CA ALA A 18 6.67 -12.02 -10.97
C ALA A 18 5.29 -12.67 -10.75
N ALA A 19 5.18 -13.99 -10.86
CA ALA A 19 3.94 -14.71 -10.61
C ALA A 19 3.47 -14.53 -9.15
N ALA A 20 4.37 -14.61 -8.18
CA ALA A 20 4.04 -14.36 -6.78
C ALA A 20 3.51 -12.94 -6.55
N LEU A 21 4.16 -11.92 -7.12
CA LEU A 21 3.70 -10.53 -7.04
C LEU A 21 2.33 -10.34 -7.70
N VAL A 22 2.11 -10.95 -8.86
CA VAL A 22 0.83 -10.91 -9.58
C VAL A 22 -0.27 -11.59 -8.77
N LEU A 23 -0.01 -12.76 -8.19
CA LEU A 23 -0.98 -13.48 -7.36
C LEU A 23 -1.34 -12.70 -6.10
N ILE A 24 -0.35 -12.10 -5.43
CA ILE A 24 -0.59 -11.25 -4.25
C ILE A 24 -1.43 -10.03 -4.63
N ALA A 25 -1.06 -9.32 -5.71
CA ALA A 25 -1.79 -8.15 -6.16
C ALA A 25 -3.22 -8.51 -6.59
N ALA A 26 -3.41 -9.60 -7.34
CA ALA A 26 -4.73 -10.07 -7.77
C ALA A 26 -5.62 -10.47 -6.59
N ALA A 27 -5.07 -11.20 -5.61
CA ALA A 27 -5.80 -11.58 -4.41
C ALA A 27 -6.21 -10.35 -3.57
N ALA A 28 -5.31 -9.38 -3.41
CA ALA A 28 -5.58 -8.13 -2.71
C ALA A 28 -6.70 -7.33 -3.42
N TRP A 29 -6.61 -7.16 -4.74
CA TRP A 29 -7.64 -6.49 -5.52
C TRP A 29 -8.99 -7.22 -5.50
N ALA A 30 -8.99 -8.55 -5.61
CA ALA A 30 -10.21 -9.34 -5.52
C ALA A 30 -10.92 -9.13 -4.18
N TYR A 31 -10.16 -9.09 -3.08
CA TYR A 31 -10.70 -8.76 -1.77
C TYR A 31 -11.26 -7.34 -1.71
N THR A 32 -10.53 -6.34 -2.21
CA THR A 32 -11.00 -4.94 -2.22
C THR A 32 -12.27 -4.76 -3.06
N VAL A 33 -12.36 -5.43 -4.22
CA VAL A 33 -13.56 -5.37 -5.08
C VAL A 33 -14.75 -6.06 -4.41
N TRP A 34 -14.54 -7.23 -3.82
CA TRP A 34 -15.58 -7.93 -3.05
C TRP A 34 -16.08 -7.06 -1.89
N LEU A 35 -15.17 -6.41 -1.17
CA LEU A 35 -15.48 -5.52 -0.07
C LEU A 35 -16.29 -4.30 -0.54
N ALA A 36 -15.86 -3.66 -1.63
CA ALA A 36 -16.56 -2.54 -2.24
C ALA A 36 -17.99 -2.92 -2.67
N ASP A 37 -18.18 -4.10 -3.29
CA ASP A 37 -19.50 -4.58 -3.71
C ASP A 37 -20.39 -4.92 -2.50
N SER A 38 -19.84 -5.48 -1.44
CA SER A 38 -20.59 -5.80 -0.21
C SER A 38 -21.23 -4.57 0.45
N MET A 39 -20.58 -3.39 0.47
CA MET A 39 -21.26 -2.18 0.99
C MET A 39 -22.09 -1.44 -0.07
N ARG A 40 -22.00 -1.85 -1.35
CA ARG A 40 -22.91 -1.34 -2.38
C ARG A 40 -24.34 -1.86 -2.21
N MET A 41 -24.56 -2.79 -1.28
CA MET A 41 -25.87 -3.30 -0.87
C MET A 41 -26.71 -2.22 -0.17
N GLY A 42 -27.27 -1.35 -1.01
CA GLY A 42 -28.72 -1.20 -1.13
C GLY A 42 -29.40 -0.23 -0.18
N GLY A 43 -29.50 1.04 -0.57
CA GLY A 43 -30.67 1.93 -0.40
C GLY A 43 -31.30 2.12 0.98
N MET A 44 -30.73 1.54 2.04
CA MET A 44 -31.20 1.66 3.41
C MET A 44 -30.68 2.96 4.01
N ASP A 45 -31.54 3.64 4.77
CA ASP A 45 -31.20 4.88 5.44
C ASP A 45 -30.18 4.60 6.57
N MET A 46 -28.91 4.80 6.28
CA MET A 46 -27.78 4.57 7.20
C MET A 46 -27.63 5.71 8.22
N THR A 47 -28.61 6.61 8.33
CA THR A 47 -28.56 7.72 9.29
C THR A 47 -28.51 7.18 10.72
N GLY A 48 -27.39 7.40 11.40
CA GLY A 48 -27.18 6.98 12.79
C GLY A 48 -26.65 5.56 12.97
N TYR A 49 -26.46 4.80 11.88
CA TYR A 49 -25.87 3.47 11.90
C TYR A 49 -24.67 3.39 10.98
N ARG A 50 -23.68 2.58 11.35
CA ARG A 50 -22.51 2.27 10.52
C ARG A 50 -22.46 0.77 10.29
N MET A 51 -22.09 0.40 9.07
CA MET A 51 -21.86 -1.00 8.70
C MET A 51 -20.39 -1.32 8.95
N ILE A 52 -20.13 -2.46 9.57
CA ILE A 52 -18.79 -3.06 9.55
C ILE A 52 -18.75 -3.99 8.33
N PRO A 53 -18.02 -3.62 7.25
CA PRO A 53 -17.94 -4.47 6.06
C PRO A 53 -17.41 -5.86 6.43
N GLY A 54 -17.90 -6.93 5.79
CA GLY A 54 -17.44 -8.30 6.03
C GLY A 54 -17.92 -9.00 7.31
N LEU A 55 -18.59 -8.30 8.24
CA LEU A 55 -19.34 -8.92 9.35
C LEU A 55 -20.86 -8.82 9.19
N ASP A 56 -21.35 -8.06 8.20
CA ASP A 56 -22.77 -7.76 7.96
C ASP A 56 -23.53 -7.28 9.23
N LEU A 57 -22.79 -6.63 10.15
CA LEU A 57 -23.32 -6.07 11.38
C LEU A 57 -23.55 -4.56 11.21
N MET A 58 -24.77 -4.12 11.53
CA MET A 58 -25.11 -2.70 11.70
C MET A 58 -25.01 -2.34 13.18
N LEU A 59 -24.14 -1.38 13.50
CA LEU A 59 -24.03 -0.82 14.85
C LEU A 59 -24.40 0.67 14.85
N PRO A 60 -24.88 1.21 15.98
CA PRO A 60 -25.05 2.64 16.14
C PRO A 60 -23.72 3.36 15.86
N ALA A 61 -23.78 4.48 15.14
CA ALA A 61 -22.58 5.27 14.82
C ALA A 61 -21.90 5.86 16.07
N THR A 62 -22.63 5.93 17.18
CA THR A 62 -22.16 6.44 18.48
C THR A 62 -21.42 5.39 19.32
N GLU A 63 -21.53 4.10 19.00
CA GLU A 63 -20.84 3.05 19.74
C GLU A 63 -19.33 3.08 19.45
N PRO A 64 -18.46 3.07 20.47
CA PRO A 64 -17.02 3.06 20.28
C PRO A 64 -16.57 1.80 19.53
N TRP A 65 -15.57 1.95 18.67
CA TRP A 65 -14.98 0.81 17.97
C TRP A 65 -14.48 -0.24 18.96
N GLY A 66 -14.90 -1.48 18.75
CA GLY A 66 -14.28 -2.64 19.40
C GLY A 66 -12.93 -2.97 18.76
N LEU A 67 -12.13 -3.80 19.45
CA LEU A 67 -10.85 -4.28 18.91
C LEU A 67 -11.01 -5.02 17.58
N GLY A 68 -12.09 -5.80 17.44
CA GLY A 68 -12.38 -6.55 16.20
C GLY A 68 -12.57 -5.63 15.00
N GLU A 69 -13.26 -4.51 15.19
CA GLU A 69 -13.47 -3.53 14.13
C GLU A 69 -12.18 -2.79 13.76
N PHE A 70 -11.40 -2.38 14.76
CA PHE A 70 -10.10 -1.77 14.51
C PHE A 70 -9.19 -2.68 13.69
N CYS A 71 -9.11 -3.97 14.06
CA CYS A 71 -8.36 -4.97 13.30
C CYS A 71 -8.89 -5.14 11.88
N PHE A 72 -10.22 -5.11 11.70
CA PHE A 72 -10.82 -5.23 10.38
C PHE A 72 -10.47 -4.05 9.47
N VAL A 73 -10.66 -2.82 9.94
CA VAL A 73 -10.33 -1.61 9.17
C VAL A 73 -8.83 -1.54 8.88
N PHE A 74 -7.99 -1.97 9.81
CA PHE A 74 -6.55 -2.13 9.58
C PHE A 74 -6.25 -3.12 8.45
N ILE A 75 -6.87 -4.31 8.46
CA ILE A 75 -6.68 -5.32 7.41
C ILE A 75 -7.16 -4.79 6.06
N MET A 76 -8.30 -4.10 6.03
CA MET A 76 -8.82 -3.45 4.83
C MET A 76 -7.81 -2.46 4.25
N TRP A 77 -7.30 -1.51 5.05
CA TRP A 77 -6.28 -0.56 4.62
C TRP A 77 -5.01 -1.25 4.15
N ALA A 78 -4.54 -2.25 4.90
CA ALA A 78 -3.33 -3.00 4.55
C ALA A 78 -3.47 -3.72 3.20
N LEU A 79 -4.57 -4.43 2.98
CA LEU A 79 -4.80 -5.16 1.72
C LEU A 79 -4.98 -4.20 0.54
N MET A 80 -5.72 -3.11 0.72
CA MET A 80 -5.88 -2.10 -0.32
C MET A 80 -4.53 -1.49 -0.72
N MET A 81 -3.70 -1.13 0.27
CA MET A 81 -2.35 -0.60 0.01
C MET A 81 -1.45 -1.61 -0.67
N ILE A 82 -1.48 -2.87 -0.25
CA ILE A 82 -0.75 -3.95 -0.91
C ILE A 82 -1.19 -4.06 -2.38
N GLY A 83 -2.50 -4.04 -2.66
CA GLY A 83 -3.04 -4.15 -4.02
C GLY A 83 -2.54 -3.04 -4.95
N MET A 84 -2.57 -1.79 -4.49
CA MET A 84 -2.17 -0.64 -5.30
C MET A 84 -0.64 -0.49 -5.43
N MET A 85 0.11 -0.80 -4.38
CA MET A 85 1.52 -0.43 -4.27
C MET A 85 2.47 -1.55 -4.64
N THR A 86 2.04 -2.82 -4.60
CA THR A 86 2.82 -3.96 -5.10
C THR A 86 3.25 -3.78 -6.57
N PRO A 87 2.38 -3.32 -7.51
CA PRO A 87 2.79 -2.99 -8.87
C PRO A 87 3.92 -1.96 -8.93
N SER A 88 3.87 -0.92 -8.08
CA SER A 88 4.85 0.18 -8.08
C SER A 88 6.26 -0.27 -7.70
N VAL A 89 6.38 -1.22 -6.77
CA VAL A 89 7.68 -1.73 -6.28
C VAL A 89 8.18 -2.94 -7.08
N SER A 90 7.34 -3.50 -7.96
CA SER A 90 7.68 -4.66 -8.79
C SER A 90 9.00 -4.53 -9.58
N PRO A 91 9.32 -3.42 -10.29
CA PRO A 91 10.60 -3.31 -10.99
C PRO A 91 11.79 -3.35 -10.03
N MET A 92 11.64 -2.79 -8.84
CA MET A 92 12.68 -2.76 -7.81
C MET A 92 12.93 -4.15 -7.21
N ILE A 93 11.86 -4.89 -6.89
CA ILE A 93 11.95 -6.26 -6.39
C ILE A 93 12.61 -7.17 -7.43
N LEU A 94 12.24 -7.03 -8.71
CA LEU A 94 12.83 -7.83 -9.79
C LEU A 94 14.32 -7.51 -10.00
N LEU A 95 14.72 -6.25 -9.85
CA LEU A 95 16.13 -5.84 -9.91
C LEU A 95 16.91 -6.39 -8.72
N TYR A 96 16.40 -6.23 -7.49
CA TYR A 96 17.03 -6.77 -6.28
C TYR A 96 17.21 -8.29 -6.37
N ALA A 97 16.18 -9.02 -6.85
CA ALA A 97 16.26 -10.45 -7.10
C ALA A 97 17.31 -10.82 -8.17
N ARG A 98 17.48 -9.98 -9.22
CA ARG A 98 18.50 -10.20 -10.25
C ARG A 98 19.91 -10.03 -9.69
N VAL A 99 20.16 -8.95 -8.94
CA VAL A 99 21.46 -8.70 -8.29
C VAL A 99 21.79 -9.82 -7.31
N GLY A 100 20.82 -10.25 -6.52
CA GLY A 100 21.02 -11.34 -5.56
C GLY A 100 21.40 -12.66 -6.19
N ARG A 101 20.75 -13.03 -7.30
CA ARG A 101 21.11 -14.25 -8.03
C ARG A 101 22.49 -14.16 -8.66
N GLN A 102 22.90 -12.99 -9.16
CA GLN A 102 24.23 -12.79 -9.71
C GLN A 102 25.32 -12.90 -8.62
N ALA A 103 25.02 -12.42 -7.40
CA ALA A 103 25.89 -12.61 -6.24
C ALA A 103 25.99 -14.10 -5.84
N MET A 104 24.87 -14.82 -5.77
CA MET A 104 24.85 -16.26 -5.48
C MET A 104 25.62 -17.08 -6.52
N ALA A 105 25.51 -16.73 -7.81
CA ALA A 105 26.28 -17.38 -8.88
C ALA A 105 27.80 -17.14 -8.79
N GLN A 106 28.22 -16.15 -8.00
CA GLN A 106 29.62 -15.85 -7.69
C GLN A 106 30.01 -16.33 -6.28
N ASP A 107 29.22 -17.21 -5.66
CA ASP A 107 29.37 -17.67 -4.26
C ASP A 107 29.45 -16.53 -3.22
N LYS A 108 28.85 -15.38 -3.54
CA LYS A 108 28.77 -14.25 -2.62
C LYS A 108 27.49 -14.33 -1.79
N PRO A 109 27.57 -14.17 -0.46
CA PRO A 109 26.40 -14.14 0.40
C PRO A 109 25.50 -12.95 0.04
N PHE A 110 24.20 -13.21 -0.11
CA PHE A 110 23.23 -12.18 -0.46
C PHE A 110 21.90 -12.42 0.27
N ALA A 111 21.28 -11.35 0.76
CA ALA A 111 20.04 -11.47 1.52
C ALA A 111 18.83 -11.79 0.61
N PRO A 112 17.97 -12.75 0.96
CA PRO A 112 16.81 -13.13 0.15
C PRO A 112 15.87 -11.95 -0.12
N THR A 113 15.32 -11.89 -1.34
CA THR A 113 14.40 -10.81 -1.79
C THR A 113 13.17 -10.63 -0.90
N VAL A 114 12.70 -11.70 -0.25
CA VAL A 114 11.55 -11.65 0.67
C VAL A 114 11.76 -10.67 1.83
N TRP A 115 13.00 -10.48 2.30
CA TRP A 115 13.30 -9.55 3.39
C TRP A 115 13.22 -8.09 2.95
N PHE A 116 13.64 -7.79 1.72
CA PHE A 116 13.44 -6.47 1.12
C PHE A 116 11.94 -6.17 0.94
N ALA A 117 11.19 -7.12 0.36
CA ALA A 117 9.75 -6.98 0.21
C ALA A 117 9.04 -6.84 1.58
N GLY A 118 9.47 -7.60 2.59
CA GLY A 118 8.96 -7.51 3.96
C GLY A 118 9.19 -6.13 4.57
N GLY A 119 10.38 -5.55 4.41
CA GLY A 119 10.65 -4.17 4.85
C GLY A 119 9.75 -3.13 4.20
N TYR A 120 9.49 -3.27 2.90
CA TYR A 120 8.57 -2.40 2.17
C TYR A 120 7.13 -2.54 2.69
N LEU A 121 6.66 -3.77 2.88
CA LEU A 121 5.33 -4.05 3.41
C LEU A 121 5.17 -3.58 4.87
N LEU A 122 6.22 -3.62 5.69
CA LEU A 122 6.20 -3.07 7.05
C LEU A 122 5.95 -1.55 7.05
N ALA A 123 6.56 -0.80 6.13
CA ALA A 123 6.31 0.63 6.01
C ALA A 123 4.84 0.91 5.65
N TRP A 124 4.26 0.14 4.71
CA TRP A 124 2.84 0.23 4.37
C TRP A 124 1.91 -0.24 5.49
N GLY A 125 2.33 -1.24 6.27
CA GLY A 125 1.62 -1.66 7.48
C GLY A 125 1.54 -0.53 8.52
N ALA A 126 2.66 0.17 8.76
CA ALA A 126 2.69 1.33 9.64
C ALA A 126 1.78 2.46 9.13
N PHE A 127 1.78 2.72 7.82
CA PHE A 127 0.83 3.65 7.20
C PHE A 127 -0.62 3.21 7.41
N SER A 128 -0.92 1.91 7.27
CA SER A 128 -2.26 1.37 7.43
C SER A 128 -2.77 1.50 8.87
N ILE A 129 -1.90 1.34 9.86
CA ILE A 129 -2.22 1.66 11.26
C ILE A 129 -2.55 3.15 11.40
N PHE A 130 -1.70 4.03 10.87
CA PHE A 130 -1.95 5.48 10.91
C PHE A 130 -3.29 5.85 10.25
N ALA A 131 -3.57 5.28 9.08
CA ALA A 131 -4.82 5.49 8.35
C ALA A 131 -6.04 5.02 9.17
N THR A 132 -5.94 3.86 9.82
CA THR A 132 -7.00 3.32 10.69
C THR A 132 -7.27 4.24 11.88
N VAL A 133 -6.22 4.73 12.54
CA VAL A 133 -6.34 5.68 13.67
C VAL A 133 -6.91 7.02 13.20
N ALA A 134 -6.48 7.52 12.04
CA ALA A 134 -7.01 8.75 11.46
C ALA A 134 -8.50 8.61 11.15
N GLN A 135 -8.92 7.48 10.56
CA GLN A 135 -10.31 7.19 10.26
C GLN A 135 -11.16 7.13 11.54
N TRP A 136 -10.68 6.40 12.56
CA TRP A 136 -11.31 6.35 13.87
C TRP A 136 -11.49 7.74 14.50
N GLY A 137 -10.47 8.61 14.41
CA GLY A 137 -10.54 9.98 14.91
C GLY A 137 -11.54 10.86 14.15
N LEU A 138 -11.56 10.75 12.82
CA LEU A 138 -12.48 11.49 11.95
C LEU A 138 -13.95 11.05 12.14
N GLU A 139 -14.20 9.76 12.34
CA GLU A 139 -15.53 9.25 12.67
C GLU A 139 -16.02 9.79 14.02
N ARG A 140 -15.16 9.80 15.04
CA ARG A 140 -15.50 10.39 16.36
C ARG A 140 -15.80 11.88 16.28
N ALA A 141 -15.17 12.60 15.35
CA ALA A 141 -15.42 14.02 15.12
C ALA A 141 -16.69 14.29 14.30
N ALA A 142 -17.46 13.26 13.90
CA ALA A 142 -18.58 13.34 12.97
C ALA A 142 -18.20 14.03 11.65
N LEU A 143 -16.93 13.94 11.25
CA LEU A 143 -16.39 14.50 10.01
C LEU A 143 -16.41 13.50 8.86
N LEU A 144 -16.83 12.25 9.12
CA LEU A 144 -17.07 11.21 8.13
C LEU A 144 -18.55 10.81 8.11
N THR A 145 -19.07 10.56 6.92
CA THR A 145 -20.37 9.97 6.68
C THR A 145 -20.33 8.46 6.99
N PRO A 146 -21.49 7.80 7.14
CA PRO A 146 -21.57 6.34 7.30
C PRO A 146 -20.93 5.53 6.15
N LEU A 147 -20.68 6.17 5.00
CA LEU A 147 -19.97 5.61 3.84
C LEU A 147 -18.45 5.86 3.87
N MET A 148 -17.91 6.33 5.00
CA MET A 148 -16.50 6.71 5.17
C MET A 148 -16.05 7.83 4.21
N GLU A 149 -16.96 8.70 3.77
CA GLU A 149 -16.66 9.91 2.98
C GLU A 149 -16.65 11.15 3.87
N SER A 150 -15.89 12.20 3.53
CA SER A 150 -15.88 13.42 4.35
C SER A 150 -17.26 14.09 4.39
N ALA A 151 -17.83 14.21 5.60
CA ALA A 151 -19.08 14.92 5.85
C ALA A 151 -18.92 16.45 5.78
N SER A 152 -17.68 16.96 5.77
CA SER A 152 -17.38 18.39 5.74
C SER A 152 -16.76 18.83 4.42
N ARG A 153 -17.51 19.66 3.68
CA ARG A 153 -17.04 20.29 2.43
C ARG A 153 -15.76 21.12 2.60
N ILE A 154 -15.56 21.70 3.78
CA ILE A 154 -14.37 22.52 4.08
C ILE A 154 -13.14 21.63 4.26
N VAL A 155 -13.26 20.53 5.02
CA VAL A 155 -12.15 19.58 5.23
C VAL A 155 -11.79 18.89 3.92
N GLY A 156 -12.79 18.42 3.16
CA GLY A 156 -12.58 17.84 1.84
C GLY A 156 -11.90 18.80 0.86
N GLY A 157 -12.37 20.05 0.80
CA GLY A 157 -11.76 21.09 -0.04
C GLY A 157 -10.31 21.41 0.34
N ALA A 158 -10.03 21.53 1.64
CA ALA A 158 -8.68 21.79 2.13
C ALA A 158 -7.70 20.65 1.78
N VAL A 159 -8.12 19.39 1.94
CA VAL A 159 -7.31 18.22 1.56
C VAL A 159 -7.06 18.19 0.05
N LEU A 160 -8.08 18.46 -0.77
CA LEU A 160 -7.92 18.51 -2.24
C LEU A 160 -6.97 19.62 -2.68
N ILE A 161 -7.08 20.82 -2.10
CA ILE A 161 -6.16 21.93 -2.38
C ILE A 161 -4.74 21.56 -1.97
N ALA A 162 -4.55 21.01 -0.77
CA ALA A 162 -3.23 20.59 -0.28
C ALA A 162 -2.63 19.50 -1.18
N ALA A 163 -3.43 18.51 -1.59
CA ALA A 163 -3.00 17.47 -2.51
C ALA A 163 -2.63 18.03 -3.88
N GLY A 164 -3.41 18.98 -4.41
CA GLY A 164 -3.12 19.69 -5.66
C GLY A 164 -1.81 20.48 -5.60
N LEU A 165 -1.60 21.26 -4.54
CA LEU A 165 -0.35 22.00 -4.33
C LEU A 165 0.85 21.06 -4.21
N TYR A 166 0.68 19.93 -3.52
CA TYR A 166 1.72 18.91 -3.43
C TYR A 166 2.03 18.24 -4.75
N GLN A 167 1.01 18.01 -5.61
CA GLN A 167 1.20 17.47 -6.95
C GLN A 167 2.13 18.32 -7.81
N TRP A 168 2.08 19.65 -7.65
CA TRP A 168 2.90 20.61 -8.38
C TRP A 168 4.17 21.03 -7.63
N SER A 169 4.44 20.43 -6.48
CA SER A 169 5.62 20.79 -5.69
C SER A 169 6.88 20.12 -6.25
N PRO A 170 8.02 20.84 -6.34
CA PRO A 170 9.30 20.25 -6.75
C PRO A 170 9.78 19.18 -5.76
N LEU A 171 9.25 19.19 -4.52
CA LEU A 171 9.50 18.16 -3.51
C LEU A 171 8.98 16.79 -3.95
N LYS A 172 7.79 16.73 -4.57
CA LYS A 172 7.20 15.49 -5.10
C LYS A 172 8.03 14.95 -6.26
N ASP A 173 8.47 15.81 -7.17
CA ASP A 173 9.30 15.39 -8.31
C ASP A 173 10.66 14.84 -7.87
N ALA A 174 11.30 15.51 -6.90
CA ALA A 174 12.54 15.00 -6.29
C ALA A 174 12.34 13.64 -5.61
N CYS A 175 11.22 13.47 -4.90
CA CYS A 175 10.85 12.20 -4.29
C CYS A 175 10.62 11.10 -5.34
N LEU A 176 9.81 11.39 -6.36
CA LEU A 176 9.46 10.44 -7.43
C LEU A 176 10.67 9.97 -8.20
N ASN A 177 11.61 10.86 -8.50
CA ASN A 177 12.87 10.48 -9.14
C ASN A 177 13.58 9.40 -8.31
N ARG A 178 13.69 9.58 -6.98
CA ARG A 178 14.34 8.59 -6.10
C ARG A 178 13.55 7.29 -5.88
N CYS A 179 12.21 7.33 -5.87
CA CYS A 179 11.38 6.11 -5.79
C CYS A 179 11.35 5.34 -7.14
N ARG A 180 11.51 6.01 -8.29
CA ARG A 180 11.43 5.38 -9.64
C ARG A 180 12.77 4.99 -10.27
N THR A 181 13.91 5.40 -9.71
CA THR A 181 15.25 5.02 -10.19
C THR A 181 15.82 3.87 -9.35
N PRO A 182 15.50 2.60 -9.67
CA PRO A 182 15.84 1.46 -8.82
C PRO A 182 17.35 1.21 -8.71
N LEU A 183 18.12 1.48 -9.77
CA LEU A 183 19.58 1.34 -9.77
C LEU A 183 20.25 2.37 -8.85
N ASP A 184 19.89 3.65 -8.97
CA ASP A 184 20.44 4.71 -8.12
C ASP A 184 20.11 4.47 -6.65
N PHE A 185 18.90 3.98 -6.35
CA PHE A 185 18.55 3.60 -4.98
C PHE A 185 19.42 2.46 -4.48
N LEU A 186 19.57 1.36 -5.24
CA LEU A 186 20.37 0.22 -4.79
C LEU A 186 21.83 0.61 -4.57
N LEU A 187 22.40 1.48 -5.41
CA LEU A 187 23.79 1.93 -5.28
C LEU A 187 23.97 2.89 -4.09
N ALA A 188 23.03 3.81 -3.87
CA ALA A 188 23.13 4.80 -2.80
C ALA A 188 22.81 4.24 -1.41
N GLU A 189 21.88 3.27 -1.34
CA GLU A 189 21.32 2.76 -0.09
C GLU A 189 21.71 1.30 0.19
N TRP A 190 22.72 0.77 -0.52
CA TRP A 190 23.15 -0.61 -0.36
C TRP A 190 23.49 -0.94 1.09
N ARG A 191 22.85 -1.98 1.62
CA ARG A 191 23.16 -2.51 2.95
C ARG A 191 23.22 -4.02 2.90
N GLU A 192 24.32 -4.57 3.41
CA GLU A 192 24.53 -6.01 3.43
C GLU A 192 23.73 -6.71 4.54
N GLY A 193 23.49 -8.01 4.35
CA GLY A 193 22.81 -8.86 5.32
C GLY A 193 21.29 -8.70 5.38
N LEU A 194 20.67 -9.53 6.21
CA LEU A 194 19.21 -9.60 6.39
C LEU A 194 18.62 -8.27 6.88
N HIS A 195 19.23 -7.69 7.91
CA HIS A 195 18.82 -6.38 8.43
C HIS A 195 19.01 -5.26 7.40
N GLY A 196 20.07 -5.34 6.58
CA GLY A 196 20.29 -4.42 5.47
C GLY A 196 19.16 -4.48 4.45
N ALA A 197 18.75 -5.68 4.05
CA ALA A 197 17.63 -5.88 3.12
C ALA A 197 16.31 -5.30 3.65
N VAL A 198 15.98 -5.57 4.92
CA VAL A 198 14.77 -5.02 5.56
C VAL A 198 14.85 -3.49 5.65
N ALA A 199 15.98 -2.92 6.06
CA ALA A 199 16.17 -1.48 6.14
C ALA A 199 16.07 -0.79 4.77
N MET A 200 16.63 -1.41 3.72
CA MET A 200 16.48 -0.94 2.34
C MET A 200 15.01 -0.95 1.90
N GLY A 201 14.29 -2.04 2.18
CA GLY A 201 12.86 -2.15 1.89
C GLY A 201 12.04 -1.08 2.60
N MET A 202 12.28 -0.89 3.90
CA MET A 202 11.62 0.15 4.70
C MET A 202 11.91 1.55 4.18
N ARG A 203 13.17 1.87 3.87
CA ARG A 203 13.55 3.19 3.30
C ARG A 203 12.84 3.43 1.98
N HIS A 204 12.81 2.43 1.10
CA HIS A 204 12.09 2.52 -0.17
C HIS A 204 10.58 2.74 0.06
N GLY A 205 9.99 2.03 1.01
CA GLY A 205 8.61 2.22 1.44
C GLY A 205 8.35 3.64 1.94
N VAL A 206 9.21 4.19 2.79
CA VAL A 206 9.10 5.57 3.29
C VAL A 206 9.22 6.61 2.17
N PHE A 207 10.12 6.42 1.21
CA PHE A 207 10.18 7.31 0.04
C PHE A 207 8.88 7.25 -0.75
N CYS A 208 8.38 6.07 -1.09
CA CYS A 208 7.17 5.95 -1.88
C CYS A 208 5.92 6.44 -1.09
N LEU A 209 5.88 6.25 0.23
CA LEU A 209 4.90 6.90 1.12
C LEU A 209 5.03 8.42 1.11
N GLY A 210 6.24 8.97 1.09
CA GLY A 210 6.47 10.40 0.94
C GLY A 210 5.86 10.91 -0.37
N CYS A 211 6.17 10.25 -1.49
CA CYS A 211 5.77 10.71 -2.81
C CYS A 211 4.27 10.56 -3.09
N CYS A 212 3.63 9.55 -2.49
CA CYS A 212 2.22 9.22 -2.71
C CYS A 212 1.31 9.62 -1.53
N GLY A 213 1.86 9.91 -0.36
CA GLY A 213 1.10 10.00 0.90
C GLY A 213 0.07 11.11 0.91
N LEU A 214 0.38 12.28 0.33
CA LEU A 214 -0.60 13.37 0.25
C LEU A 214 -1.73 13.09 -0.76
N LEU A 215 -1.47 12.25 -1.77
CA LEU A 215 -2.51 11.77 -2.68
C LEU A 215 -3.39 10.73 -2.01
N MET A 216 -2.81 9.87 -1.17
CA MET A 216 -3.56 8.90 -0.37
C MET A 216 -4.50 9.58 0.63
N ALA A 217 -4.21 10.81 1.06
CA ALA A 217 -5.13 11.61 1.87
C ALA A 217 -6.46 11.89 1.16
N ILE A 218 -6.49 11.90 -0.19
CA ILE A 218 -7.72 12.08 -0.98
C ILE A 218 -8.69 10.91 -0.76
N LEU A 219 -8.20 9.70 -0.43
CA LEU A 219 -9.06 8.54 -0.16
C LEU A 219 -9.99 8.78 1.04
N PHE A 220 -9.59 9.60 2.02
CA PHE A 220 -10.45 10.01 3.13
C PHE A 220 -11.53 11.03 2.72
N VAL A 221 -11.37 11.68 1.58
CA VAL A 221 -12.31 12.68 1.05
C VAL A 221 -13.31 12.04 0.09
N ALA A 222 -12.82 11.27 -0.88
CA ALA A 222 -13.60 10.67 -1.96
C ALA A 222 -14.25 9.33 -1.58
N GLY A 223 -13.95 8.82 -0.38
CA GLY A 223 -14.36 7.50 0.08
C GLY A 223 -13.35 6.43 -0.32
N VAL A 224 -12.87 5.68 0.68
CA VAL A 224 -11.90 4.58 0.53
C VAL A 224 -12.40 3.50 -0.43
N MET A 225 -13.73 3.43 -0.61
CA MET A 225 -14.44 2.39 -1.33
C MET A 225 -14.83 2.75 -2.76
N ASN A 226 -14.55 3.99 -3.18
CA ASN A 226 -14.84 4.39 -4.55
C ASN A 226 -13.74 3.84 -5.48
N LEU A 227 -13.97 2.64 -6.00
CA LEU A 227 -13.08 1.94 -6.94
C LEU A 227 -12.64 2.82 -8.12
N PHE A 228 -13.45 3.81 -8.53
CA PHE A 228 -13.13 4.72 -9.63
C PHE A 228 -12.00 5.70 -9.29
N TRP A 229 -11.79 6.01 -8.01
CA TRP A 229 -10.67 6.84 -7.52
C TRP A 229 -9.44 6.03 -7.09
N VAL A 230 -9.64 4.73 -6.89
CA VAL A 230 -8.68 3.77 -6.34
C VAL A 230 -7.90 3.05 -7.45
N ALA A 231 -8.51 2.85 -8.63
CA ALA A 231 -7.91 2.21 -9.81
C ALA A 231 -7.12 3.19 -10.69
#